data_AF-G4YT17-F1
#
_entry.id   AF-G4YT17-F1
#
_cell.length_a   1.000
_cell.length_b   1.000
_cell.length_c   1.000
_cell.angle_alpha   90.00
_cell.angle_beta   90.00
_cell.angle_gamma   90.00
#
_symmetry.space_group_name_H-M   'P 1'
#
loop_
_entity.id
_entity.type
_entity.pdbx_description
1 polymer ?
#
loop_
_entity_poly.entity_id
_entity_poly.type
_entity_poly.pdbx_seq_one_letter_code
_entity_poly.pdbx_strand_id
1 'polypeptide(L)'
;IWFEWYAKTSKLWEVCESRQKKSIYKQITNYMKLFLPTGFALDPTSETYSDAVMRIGQEAQTNLYQCFEDHGVTRKQGSSVLKVLRELHRAGKLDSKIKAY
;
A
#
# COMPACT_ATOMS: atom_id res chain seq x y z
N ILE A 1 -4.70 -4.28 7.31
CA ILE A 1 -5.78 -3.37 6.86
C ILE A 1 -5.65 -3.01 5.38
N TRP A 2 -4.59 -2.32 4.93
CA TRP A 2 -4.54 -1.73 3.58
C TRP A 2 -4.59 -2.71 2.40
N PHE A 3 -4.26 -3.99 2.57
CA PHE A 3 -4.37 -5.02 1.52
C PHE A 3 -5.53 -6.01 1.75
N GLU A 4 -6.22 -5.99 2.90
CA GLU A 4 -7.31 -6.93 3.22
C GLU A 4 -8.49 -6.87 2.23
N TRP A 5 -8.62 -5.77 1.48
CA TRP A 5 -9.64 -5.62 0.43
C TRP A 5 -9.35 -6.41 -0.84
N TYR A 6 -8.16 -6.99 -0.99
CA TYR A 6 -7.90 -8.00 -2.00
C TYR A 6 -8.42 -9.38 -1.56
N ALA A 7 -8.27 -9.74 -0.27
CA ALA A 7 -8.64 -11.07 0.25
C ALA A 7 -10.14 -11.25 0.55
N LYS A 8 -10.88 -10.17 0.86
CA LYS A 8 -12.30 -10.27 1.23
C LYS A 8 -13.21 -10.32 0.00
N THR A 9 -13.95 -11.42 -0.13
CA THR A 9 -15.00 -11.65 -1.15
C THR A 9 -16.17 -10.66 -1.00
N SER A 10 -16.45 -10.23 0.23
CA SER A 10 -17.45 -9.19 0.54
C SER A 10 -16.80 -7.80 0.55
N LYS A 11 -17.59 -6.77 0.26
CA LYS A 11 -17.02 -5.45 -0.01
C LYS A 11 -16.57 -4.75 1.27
N LEU A 12 -15.27 -4.49 1.33
CA LEU A 12 -14.77 -3.23 1.91
C LEU A 12 -15.25 -2.00 1.11
N TRP A 13 -15.93 -2.20 -0.03
CA TRP A 13 -16.79 -1.21 -0.71
C TRP A 13 -18.10 -0.85 0.04
N GLU A 14 -18.58 -1.68 0.98
CA GLU A 14 -19.77 -1.50 1.85
C GLU A 14 -19.36 -1.08 3.26
N VAL A 15 -18.32 -1.71 3.81
CA VAL A 15 -17.80 -1.43 5.18
C VAL A 15 -17.09 -0.07 5.28
N CYS A 16 -16.63 0.52 4.16
CA CYS A 16 -15.95 1.81 4.18
C CYS A 16 -16.95 2.98 4.09
N GLU A 17 -17.43 3.43 5.25
CA GLU A 17 -18.44 4.48 5.49
C GLU A 17 -18.35 5.75 4.63
N SER A 18 -17.18 6.10 4.08
CA SER A 18 -17.05 7.28 3.22
C SER A 18 -16.20 7.06 1.97
N ARG A 19 -16.70 7.62 0.86
CA ARG A 19 -16.04 7.67 -0.46
C ARG A 19 -14.62 8.27 -0.37
N GLN A 20 -14.40 9.19 0.58
CA GLN A 20 -13.10 9.81 0.83
C GLN A 20 -12.12 8.85 1.50
N LYS A 21 -12.52 8.14 2.58
CA LYS A 21 -11.70 7.08 3.22
C LYS A 21 -11.28 6.04 2.18
N LYS A 22 -12.22 5.57 1.35
CA LYS A 22 -12.00 4.62 0.25
C LYS A 22 -10.97 5.12 -0.78
N SER A 23 -11.08 6.38 -1.21
CA SER A 23 -10.14 7.00 -2.17
C SER A 23 -8.73 7.15 -1.60
N ILE A 24 -8.61 7.52 -0.32
CA ILE A 24 -7.32 7.64 0.39
C ILE A 24 -6.64 6.27 0.49
N TYR A 25 -7.35 5.24 0.94
CA TYR A 25 -6.76 3.89 1.06
C TYR A 25 -6.39 3.27 -0.28
N LYS A 26 -7.17 3.49 -1.35
CA LYS A 26 -6.77 3.05 -2.71
C LYS A 26 -5.45 3.71 -3.15
N GLN A 27 -5.28 5.01 -2.90
CA GLN A 27 -4.04 5.71 -3.24
C GLN A 27 -2.85 5.23 -2.42
N ILE A 28 -3.01 5.03 -1.10
CA ILE A 28 -1.96 4.45 -0.25
C ILE A 28 -1.58 3.06 -0.76
N THR A 29 -2.56 2.20 -1.05
CA THR A 29 -2.31 0.84 -1.58
C THR A 29 -1.56 0.88 -2.91
N ASN A 30 -1.89 1.80 -3.82
CA ASN A 30 -1.16 1.97 -5.08
C ASN A 30 0.31 2.36 -4.85
N TYR A 31 0.60 3.30 -3.96
CA TYR A 31 1.99 3.64 -3.60
C TYR A 31 2.71 2.46 -2.94
N MET A 32 2.06 1.72 -2.04
CA MET A 32 2.62 0.56 -1.34
C MET A 32 3.17 -0.51 -2.29
N LYS A 33 2.59 -0.67 -3.49
CA LYS A 33 3.08 -1.64 -4.49
C LYS A 33 4.48 -1.34 -5.01
N LEU A 34 4.88 -0.06 -5.03
CA LEU A 34 6.24 0.39 -5.40
C LEU A 34 7.31 -0.05 -4.37
N PHE A 35 6.90 -0.61 -3.24
CA PHE A 35 7.78 -1.09 -2.17
C PHE A 35 7.86 -2.63 -2.12
N LEU A 36 7.24 -3.34 -3.07
CA LEU A 36 7.39 -4.78 -3.23
C LEU A 36 8.60 -5.09 -4.14
N PRO A 37 9.57 -5.92 -3.69
CA PRO A 37 10.80 -6.18 -4.45
C PRO A 37 10.56 -7.02 -5.73
N THR A 38 9.48 -7.79 -5.76
CA THR A 38 9.03 -8.62 -6.90
C THR A 38 7.81 -8.03 -7.62
N GLY A 39 7.48 -6.76 -7.36
CA GLY A 39 6.25 -6.12 -7.83
C GLY A 39 4.99 -6.69 -7.18
N PHE A 40 3.81 -6.36 -7.74
CA PHE A 40 2.53 -6.85 -7.24
C PHE A 40 2.01 -8.02 -8.08
N ALA A 41 2.40 -9.24 -7.73
CA ALA A 41 1.85 -10.46 -8.28
C ALA A 41 0.89 -11.14 -7.29
N LEU A 42 -0.31 -11.50 -7.75
CA LEU A 42 -1.27 -12.34 -7.03
C LEU A 42 -1.92 -13.29 -8.04
N ASP A 43 -2.03 -14.56 -7.66
CA ASP A 43 -2.82 -15.55 -8.40
C ASP A 43 -4.22 -15.66 -7.76
N PRO A 44 -5.29 -15.18 -8.43
CA PRO A 44 -6.65 -15.26 -7.92
C PRO A 44 -7.26 -16.68 -7.97
N THR A 45 -6.55 -17.66 -8.55
CA THR A 45 -6.95 -19.08 -8.58
C THR A 45 -6.33 -19.91 -7.46
N SER A 46 -5.34 -19.36 -6.74
CA SER A 46 -4.68 -20.05 -5.64
C SER A 46 -5.59 -20.18 -4.41
N GLU A 47 -5.68 -21.39 -3.86
CA GLU A 47 -6.35 -21.65 -2.57
C GLU A 47 -5.77 -20.81 -1.42
N THR A 48 -4.49 -20.42 -1.53
CA THR A 48 -3.76 -19.59 -0.56
C THR A 48 -3.79 -18.08 -0.85
N TYR A 49 -4.62 -17.63 -1.82
CA TYR A 49 -4.70 -16.24 -2.26
C TYR A 49 -4.87 -15.23 -1.11
N SER A 50 -5.72 -15.55 -0.11
CA SER A 50 -5.94 -14.70 1.07
C SER A 50 -4.66 -14.50 1.91
N ASP A 51 -3.88 -15.56 2.11
CA ASP A 51 -2.64 -15.50 2.88
C ASP A 51 -1.52 -14.83 2.09
N ALA A 52 -1.46 -15.07 0.78
CA ALA A 52 -0.56 -14.36 -0.13
C ALA A 52 -0.83 -12.85 -0.11
N VAL A 53 -2.10 -12.42 -0.17
CA VAL A 53 -2.53 -11.02 0.00
C VAL A 53 -2.06 -10.44 1.32
N MET A 54 -2.22 -11.17 2.43
CA MET A 54 -1.85 -10.68 3.76
C MET A 54 -0.34 -10.57 3.92
N ARG A 55 0.44 -11.54 3.44
CA ARG A 55 1.91 -11.53 3.43
C ARG A 55 2.46 -10.36 2.62
N ILE A 56 2.00 -10.22 1.37
CA ILE A 56 2.39 -9.12 0.46
C ILE A 56 1.98 -7.76 1.05
N GLY A 57 0.81 -7.69 1.69
CA GLY A 57 0.35 -6.48 2.38
C GLY A 57 1.19 -6.07 3.58
N GLN A 58 1.69 -7.04 4.36
CA GLN A 58 2.61 -6.81 5.47
C GLN A 58 4.00 -6.40 4.96
N GLU A 59 4.54 -7.08 3.96
CA GLU A 59 5.83 -6.75 3.32
C GLU A 59 5.83 -5.32 2.75
N ALA A 60 4.82 -4.98 1.94
CA ALA A 60 4.65 -3.62 1.40
C ALA A 60 4.48 -2.56 2.50
N GLN A 61 3.90 -2.92 3.66
CA GLN A 61 3.76 -2.02 4.81
C GLN A 61 5.08 -1.82 5.56
N THR A 62 5.87 -2.89 5.75
CA THR A 62 7.22 -2.81 6.34
C THR A 62 8.14 -1.97 5.45
N ASN A 63 8.20 -2.26 4.16
CA ASN A 63 9.10 -1.58 3.21
C ASN A 63 8.70 -0.11 2.97
N LEU A 64 7.40 0.23 3.12
CA LEU A 64 6.94 1.63 3.16
C LEU A 64 7.46 2.37 4.40
N TYR A 65 7.40 1.74 5.58
CA TYR A 65 7.87 2.38 6.82
C TYR A 65 9.40 2.50 6.86
N GLN A 66 10.14 1.49 6.36
CA GLN A 66 11.59 1.61 6.18
C GLN A 66 11.92 2.84 5.33
N CYS A 67 11.25 3.02 4.18
CA CYS A 67 11.46 4.20 3.34
C CYS A 67 11.10 5.53 4.03
N PHE A 68 10.14 5.55 4.96
CA PHE A 68 9.88 6.75 5.77
C PHE A 68 11.04 7.02 6.74
N GLU A 69 11.56 6.00 7.39
CA GLU A 69 12.72 6.09 8.31
C GLU A 69 14.00 6.50 7.56
N ASP A 70 14.25 5.95 6.38
CA ASP A 70 15.35 6.33 5.46
C ASP A 70 15.30 7.83 5.06
N HIS A 71 14.11 8.44 5.11
CA HIS A 71 13.87 9.86 4.81
C HIS A 71 13.65 10.73 6.07
N GLY A 72 13.93 10.20 7.27
CA GLY A 72 13.78 10.92 8.53
C GLY A 72 12.33 11.19 8.97
N VAL A 73 11.35 10.50 8.38
CA VAL A 73 9.92 10.73 8.64
C VAL A 73 9.40 9.77 9.72
N THR A 74 9.00 10.33 10.87
CA THR A 74 8.38 9.54 11.94
C THR A 74 7.09 8.84 11.48
N ARG A 75 6.95 7.56 11.83
CA ARG A 75 5.88 6.64 11.42
C ARG A 75 4.49 7.28 11.42
N LYS A 76 3.77 7.20 10.30
CA LYS A 76 2.45 7.82 10.09
C LYS A 76 1.32 6.80 10.02
N GLN A 77 0.08 7.25 10.22
CA GLN A 77 -1.12 6.41 10.19
C GLN A 77 -2.28 7.08 9.42
N GLY A 78 -3.17 6.26 8.86
CA GLY A 78 -4.36 6.73 8.13
C GLY A 78 -4.02 7.70 6.97
N SER A 79 -4.73 8.82 6.91
CA SER A 79 -4.57 9.84 5.86
C SER A 79 -3.20 10.53 5.85
N SER A 80 -2.50 10.59 6.99
CA SER A 80 -1.18 11.24 7.08
C SER A 80 -0.10 10.51 6.28
N VAL A 81 -0.24 9.19 6.08
CA VAL A 81 0.63 8.37 5.21
C VAL A 81 0.57 8.86 3.76
N LEU A 82 -0.63 9.18 3.26
CA LEU A 82 -0.82 9.68 1.90
C LEU A 82 -0.24 11.09 1.69
N LYS A 83 -0.19 11.91 2.74
CA LYS A 83 0.46 13.22 2.69
C LYS A 83 1.97 13.05 2.44
N VAL A 84 2.65 12.28 3.29
CA VAL A 84 4.09 11.99 3.17
C VAL A 84 4.43 11.37 1.82
N LEU A 85 3.67 10.37 1.36
CA LEU A 85 3.89 9.73 0.06
C LEU A 85 3.83 10.72 -1.12
N ARG A 86 2.90 11.68 -1.09
CA ARG A 86 2.81 12.74 -2.12
C ARG A 86 3.96 13.74 -2.02
N GLU A 87 4.46 14.01 -0.83
CA GLU A 87 5.61 14.90 -0.61
C GLU A 87 6.91 14.24 -1.10
N LEU A 88 7.15 12.97 -0.78
CA LEU A 88 8.27 12.18 -1.30
C LEU A 88 8.23 12.05 -2.83
N HIS A 89 7.07 11.75 -3.42
CA HIS A 89 6.90 11.68 -4.87
C HIS A 89 7.19 13.04 -5.55
N ARG A 90 6.64 14.14 -5.02
CA ARG A 90 6.92 15.51 -5.55
C ARG A 90 8.39 15.91 -5.44
N ALA A 91 9.13 15.35 -4.48
CA ALA A 91 10.56 15.58 -4.30
C ALA A 91 11.46 14.57 -5.06
N GLY A 92 10.89 13.81 -6.02
CA GLY A 92 11.62 12.82 -6.82
C GLY A 92 12.11 11.58 -6.06
N LYS A 93 11.73 11.42 -4.79
CA LYS A 93 12.29 10.39 -3.88
C LYS A 93 11.76 8.99 -4.13
N LEU A 94 10.69 8.86 -4.91
CA LEU A 94 10.11 7.57 -5.30
C LEU A 94 10.46 7.18 -6.74
N ASP A 95 11.14 8.04 -7.50
CA ASP A 95 11.34 7.88 -8.95
C ASP A 95 12.12 6.61 -9.33
N SER A 96 13.07 6.19 -8.49
CA SER A 96 13.79 4.92 -8.67
C SER A 96 12.87 3.71 -8.52
N LYS A 97 11.93 3.75 -7.57
CA LYS A 97 10.91 2.70 -7.36
C LYS A 97 9.82 2.74 -8.43
N ILE A 98 9.46 3.93 -8.93
CA ILE A 98 8.51 4.12 -10.04
C ILE A 98 9.10 3.60 -11.36
N LYS A 99 10.41 3.72 -11.58
CA LYS A 99 11.10 3.19 -12.78
C LYS A 99 11.37 1.68 -12.73
N ALA A 100 11.25 1.06 -11.56
CA ALA A 100 11.52 -0.36 -11.34
C ALA A 100 10.26 -1.22 -11.17
N TYR A 101 9.07 -0.64 -11.41
CA TYR A 101 7.75 -1.23 -11.20
C TYR A 101 6.91 -1.17 -12.48
#